data_AF-A0A5A9ZBH3-F1
#
_entry.id   AF-A0A5A9ZBH3-F1
#
_cell.length_a   1.000
_cell.length_b   1.000
_cell.length_c   1.000
_cell.angle_alpha   90.00
_cell.angle_beta   90.00
_cell.angle_gamma   90.00
#
_symmetry.space_group_name_H-M   'P 1'
#
loop_
_entity.id
_entity.type
_entity.pdbx_description
1 polymer ?
#
loop_
_entity_poly.entity_id
_entity_poly.type
_entity_poly.pdbx_seq_one_letter_code
_entity_poly.pdbx_strand_id
1 'polypeptide(L)'
;MTFKSYLSCFILPALLVNTVPSTQAATPVKTTLTTNSAMKKPVKLITGVTTYAERDWRSDDGKFLLTIYSGIWNPHGTLFYLNKDGGVSVEGFQKGLNITLKSYDPEIGLEAPPEYAIDGTLNLRNNTLVGTIIHYPEGEATIKKTTFSPAIPIKTCPQFVFKYYGFNNDRWYGSTITQVDVINKDTNKVVQKLTGFEAAAHSTRYVDMNYDGYFDLVLNVAEGDHSDKYIYWLYDPQSKKFVRNKTLEAVLGYATRYPHKQLARFNDDTLKRVEDQWKRVPCC
;
A
#
# COMPACT_ATOMS: atom_id res chain seq x y z
N MET A 1 26.62 38.88 -17.24
CA MET A 1 27.99 38.72 -16.70
C MET A 1 28.65 37.59 -17.47
N THR A 2 29.60 37.96 -18.33
CA THR A 2 30.36 37.10 -19.23
C THR A 2 31.72 36.87 -18.61
N PHE A 3 32.26 35.65 -18.65
CA PHE A 3 33.70 35.45 -18.54
C PHE A 3 34.19 34.50 -19.63
N LYS A 4 35.10 35.05 -20.45
CA LYS A 4 35.85 34.40 -21.51
C LYS A 4 37.05 33.63 -20.93
N SER A 5 37.30 32.48 -21.54
CA SER A 5 38.56 31.85 -21.98
C SER A 5 39.89 32.16 -21.27
N TYR A 6 40.77 31.15 -21.14
CA TYR A 6 42.03 31.11 -21.90
C TYR A 6 42.53 29.67 -22.10
N LEU A 7 43.08 29.47 -23.29
CA LEU A 7 43.73 28.30 -23.88
C LEU A 7 45.24 28.31 -23.56
N SER A 8 45.88 27.14 -23.39
CA SER A 8 47.23 26.74 -23.90
C SER A 8 47.77 25.56 -23.06
N CYS A 9 47.91 24.30 -23.49
CA CYS A 9 48.74 23.65 -24.53
C CYS A 9 50.27 23.56 -24.28
N PHE A 10 50.74 22.29 -24.16
CA PHE A 10 52.09 21.69 -24.33
C PHE A 10 53.21 22.13 -23.36
N ILE A 11 54.09 21.27 -22.81
CA ILE A 11 55.07 20.36 -23.43
C ILE A 11 55.57 19.31 -22.37
N LEU A 12 55.68 18.02 -22.76
CA LEU A 12 56.57 16.97 -22.18
C LEU A 12 57.90 16.94 -22.99
N PRO A 13 59.00 16.22 -22.66
CA PRO A 13 59.34 15.41 -21.47
C PRO A 13 60.79 15.66 -20.95
N ALA A 14 61.20 15.02 -19.84
CA ALA A 14 62.62 14.70 -19.61
C ALA A 14 62.75 13.37 -18.87
N LEU A 15 63.48 12.44 -19.51
CA LEU A 15 63.91 11.14 -19.01
C LEU A 15 64.93 11.28 -17.86
N LEU A 16 64.84 10.40 -16.88
CA LEU A 16 65.99 9.92 -16.11
C LEU A 16 65.84 8.42 -15.86
N VAL A 17 66.94 7.71 -16.07
CA VAL A 17 67.07 6.26 -16.21
C VAL A 17 67.76 5.67 -14.97
N ASN A 18 67.28 4.49 -14.56
CA ASN A 18 67.89 3.41 -13.76
C ASN A 18 68.30 3.67 -12.29
N THR A 19 67.82 2.80 -11.39
CA THR A 19 68.48 1.51 -11.08
C THR A 19 67.54 0.58 -10.29
N VAL A 20 67.66 -0.72 -10.58
CA VAL A 20 66.93 -1.84 -9.97
C VAL A 20 67.68 -2.35 -8.74
N PRO A 21 66.97 -2.79 -7.69
CA PRO A 21 67.40 -3.94 -6.92
C PRO A 21 66.37 -5.08 -7.02
N SER A 22 66.84 -6.25 -7.43
CA SER A 22 66.10 -7.50 -7.39
C SER A 22 66.08 -8.04 -5.98
N THR A 23 64.89 -8.28 -5.42
CA THR A 23 64.72 -9.18 -4.27
C THR A 23 63.42 -9.97 -4.41
N GLN A 24 63.63 -11.27 -4.66
CA GLN A 24 62.87 -12.45 -4.24
C GLN A 24 61.33 -12.34 -4.11
N ALA A 25 60.68 -13.13 -4.97
CA ALA A 25 59.27 -13.44 -4.96
C ALA A 25 58.81 -14.00 -3.60
N ALA A 26 57.90 -13.29 -2.95
CA ALA A 26 57.08 -13.81 -1.86
C ALA A 26 55.90 -14.59 -2.46
N THR A 27 55.74 -15.83 -2.01
CA THR A 27 54.58 -16.69 -2.25
C THR A 27 53.28 -15.98 -1.84
N PRO A 28 52.20 -16.04 -2.64
CA PRO A 28 50.94 -15.41 -2.25
C PRO A 28 50.30 -16.24 -1.12
N VAL A 29 50.32 -15.68 0.09
CA VAL A 29 49.49 -16.16 1.19
C VAL A 29 48.04 -16.01 0.77
N LYS A 30 47.35 -17.14 0.66
CA LYS A 30 45.92 -17.23 0.38
C LYS A 30 45.17 -16.64 1.58
N THR A 31 44.93 -15.34 1.55
CA THR A 31 44.06 -14.67 2.53
C THR A 31 42.63 -15.15 2.25
N THR A 32 42.21 -16.18 2.97
CA THR A 32 40.81 -16.55 3.07
C THR A 32 40.09 -15.38 3.72
N LEU A 33 39.47 -14.53 2.90
CA LEU A 33 38.46 -13.59 3.35
C LEU A 33 37.28 -14.43 3.83
N THR A 34 37.25 -14.73 5.12
CA THR A 34 36.04 -15.12 5.83
C THR A 34 35.06 -13.97 5.65
N THR A 35 34.17 -14.10 4.67
CA THR A 35 32.94 -13.31 4.61
C THR A 35 32.25 -13.55 5.93
N ASN A 36 32.25 -12.55 6.81
CA ASN A 36 31.39 -12.51 7.98
C ASN A 36 29.98 -12.79 7.48
N SER A 37 29.48 -14.02 7.67
CA SER A 37 28.08 -14.30 7.46
C SER A 37 27.37 -13.47 8.51
N ALA A 38 26.72 -12.38 8.11
CA ALA A 38 25.80 -11.67 8.97
C ALA A 38 24.91 -12.73 9.62
N MET A 39 24.98 -12.87 10.95
CA MET A 39 24.17 -13.84 11.66
C MET A 39 22.72 -13.56 11.30
N LYS A 40 22.13 -14.40 10.45
CA LYS A 40 20.74 -14.27 10.04
C LYS A 40 19.91 -14.46 11.30
N LYS A 41 19.24 -13.39 11.76
CA LYS A 41 18.27 -13.49 12.86
C LYS A 41 17.28 -14.61 12.53
N PRO A 42 16.97 -15.51 13.47
CA PRO A 42 16.09 -16.62 13.20
C PRO A 42 14.69 -16.09 12.82
N VAL A 43 14.22 -16.45 11.63
CA VAL A 43 12.91 -16.06 11.11
C VAL A 43 11.83 -16.90 11.80
N LYS A 44 10.85 -16.24 12.42
CA LYS A 44 9.74 -16.84 13.16
C LYS A 44 8.41 -16.30 12.67
N LEU A 45 7.34 -17.05 12.90
CA LEU A 45 5.97 -16.57 12.66
C LEU A 45 5.70 -15.36 13.57
N ILE A 46 5.22 -14.27 12.99
CA ILE A 46 4.75 -13.09 13.71
C ILE A 46 3.24 -13.18 13.84
N THR A 47 2.74 -13.15 15.07
CA THR A 47 1.31 -13.10 15.37
C THR A 47 0.87 -11.66 15.61
N GLY A 48 -0.41 -11.35 15.37
CA GLY A 48 -0.98 -10.02 15.68
C GLY A 48 -0.74 -8.93 14.63
N VAL A 49 -0.16 -9.25 13.48
CA VAL A 49 -0.14 -8.32 12.33
C VAL A 49 -1.58 -8.09 11.85
N THR A 50 -2.07 -6.86 11.95
CA THR A 50 -3.40 -6.50 11.46
C THR A 50 -3.34 -6.17 9.97
N THR A 51 -4.21 -6.79 9.17
CA THR A 51 -4.37 -6.46 7.74
C THR A 51 -5.68 -5.71 7.53
N TYR A 52 -5.60 -4.41 7.26
CA TYR A 52 -6.75 -3.60 6.91
C TYR A 52 -7.21 -3.94 5.50
N ALA A 53 -8.50 -4.23 5.31
CA ALA A 53 -9.07 -4.32 3.97
C ALA A 53 -9.65 -2.98 3.57
N GLU A 54 -9.02 -2.31 2.61
CA GLU A 54 -9.52 -1.07 2.04
C GLU A 54 -10.42 -1.37 0.85
N ARG A 55 -11.64 -0.84 0.89
CA ARG A 55 -12.68 -1.20 -0.07
C ARG A 55 -13.23 0.04 -0.71
N ASP A 56 -13.37 -0.02 -2.03
CA ASP A 56 -13.99 1.03 -2.81
C ASP A 56 -15.25 0.48 -3.47
N TRP A 57 -16.40 1.01 -3.05
CA TRP A 57 -17.69 0.53 -3.52
C TRP A 57 -18.56 1.61 -4.10
N ARG A 58 -19.15 1.31 -5.26
CA ARG A 58 -20.16 2.14 -5.88
C ARG A 58 -21.56 1.66 -5.48
N SER A 59 -22.44 2.59 -5.16
CA SER A 59 -23.86 2.27 -4.97
C SER A 59 -24.51 1.81 -6.28
N ASP A 60 -25.51 0.94 -6.19
CA ASP A 60 -26.27 0.40 -7.33
C ASP A 60 -26.96 1.49 -8.18
N ASP A 61 -27.35 2.60 -7.57
CA ASP A 61 -27.90 3.78 -8.27
C ASP A 61 -26.84 4.72 -8.86
N GLY A 62 -25.56 4.39 -8.66
CA GLY A 62 -24.43 5.13 -9.19
C GLY A 62 -24.20 6.50 -8.57
N LYS A 63 -24.88 6.86 -7.48
CA LYS A 63 -24.78 8.18 -6.83
C LYS A 63 -23.63 8.32 -5.84
N PHE A 64 -23.16 7.23 -5.27
CA PHE A 64 -22.16 7.25 -4.20
C PHE A 64 -20.97 6.35 -4.52
N LEU A 65 -19.80 6.78 -4.03
CA LEU A 65 -18.63 5.94 -3.86
C LEU A 65 -18.27 5.90 -2.36
N LEU A 66 -18.39 4.75 -1.75
CA LEU A 66 -17.99 4.48 -0.38
C LEU A 66 -16.58 3.88 -0.37
N THR A 67 -15.61 4.61 0.17
CA THR A 67 -14.25 4.11 0.43
C THR A 67 -14.10 3.87 1.92
N ILE A 68 -13.80 2.64 2.36
CA ILE A 68 -13.66 2.34 3.79
C ILE A 68 -12.49 1.42 4.11
N TYR A 69 -11.95 1.58 5.31
CA TYR A 69 -11.18 0.59 6.04
C TYR A 69 -12.13 -0.39 6.74
N SER A 70 -11.93 -1.69 6.52
CA SER A 70 -12.75 -2.75 7.11
C SER A 70 -11.87 -3.89 7.64
N GLY A 71 -12.48 -4.83 8.36
CA GLY A 71 -11.76 -5.91 9.04
C GLY A 71 -11.13 -5.46 10.36
N ILE A 72 -11.57 -4.30 10.88
CA ILE A 72 -11.15 -3.72 12.14
C ILE A 72 -12.36 -3.28 12.96
N TRP A 73 -12.13 -3.04 14.25
CA TRP A 73 -13.20 -2.69 15.18
C TRP A 73 -13.92 -1.38 14.81
N ASN A 74 -13.15 -0.35 14.43
CA ASN A 74 -13.67 0.95 14.00
C ASN A 74 -13.47 1.15 12.48
N PRO A 75 -14.34 0.58 11.63
CA PRO A 75 -14.32 0.87 10.20
C PRO A 75 -14.61 2.35 9.96
N HIS A 76 -13.85 2.96 9.06
CA HIS A 76 -13.98 4.38 8.75
C HIS A 76 -13.55 4.67 7.31
N GLY A 77 -13.91 5.84 6.80
CA GLY A 77 -13.53 6.28 5.47
C GLY A 77 -14.38 7.44 5.00
N THR A 78 -14.78 7.43 3.72
CA THR A 78 -15.47 8.54 3.08
C THR A 78 -16.58 8.03 2.16
N LEU A 79 -17.75 8.66 2.24
CA LEU A 79 -18.84 8.52 1.28
C LEU A 79 -18.78 9.72 0.32
N PHE A 80 -18.20 9.52 -0.86
CA PHE A 80 -18.14 10.54 -1.90
C PHE A 80 -19.45 10.62 -2.67
N TYR A 81 -19.86 11.84 -3.01
CA TYR A 81 -20.91 12.08 -3.97
C TYR A 81 -20.34 11.94 -5.38
N LEU A 82 -21.01 11.18 -6.26
CA LEU A 82 -20.61 11.04 -7.67
C LEU A 82 -21.34 12.02 -8.60
N ASN A 83 -22.39 12.68 -8.11
CA ASN A 83 -23.21 13.63 -8.85
C ASN A 83 -22.95 15.10 -8.49
N LYS A 84 -22.16 15.36 -7.45
CA LYS A 84 -21.74 16.70 -7.01
C LYS A 84 -20.35 16.61 -6.37
N ASP A 85 -19.70 17.74 -6.18
CA ASP A 85 -18.42 17.78 -5.48
C ASP A 85 -18.60 17.52 -3.98
N GLY A 86 -17.58 16.89 -3.39
CA GLY A 86 -17.49 16.62 -1.96
C GLY A 86 -17.85 15.20 -1.54
N GLY A 87 -18.06 15.04 -0.25
CA GLY A 87 -18.40 13.79 0.41
C GLY A 87 -18.42 14.00 1.92
N VAL A 88 -18.81 12.97 2.65
CA VAL A 88 -18.78 12.97 4.12
C VAL A 88 -17.84 11.91 4.64
N SER A 89 -17.10 12.22 5.68
CA SER A 89 -16.35 11.23 6.43
C SER A 89 -17.32 10.34 7.19
N VAL A 90 -17.07 9.03 7.20
CA VAL A 90 -17.91 8.05 7.89
C VAL A 90 -17.06 7.20 8.82
N GLU A 91 -17.62 6.84 9.97
CA GLU A 91 -17.01 5.93 10.94
C GLU A 91 -18.08 5.08 11.63
N GLY A 92 -17.68 4.02 12.32
CA GLY A 92 -18.64 3.22 13.07
C GLY A 92 -18.08 1.91 13.58
N PHE A 93 -18.84 0.83 13.39
CA PHE A 93 -18.58 -0.44 14.05
C PHE A 93 -18.75 -1.64 13.11
N GLN A 94 -17.86 -2.63 13.25
CA GLN A 94 -17.98 -3.90 12.54
C GLN A 94 -18.10 -5.08 13.53
N LYS A 95 -19.20 -5.84 13.44
CA LYS A 95 -19.40 -7.11 14.15
C LYS A 95 -19.51 -8.26 13.15
N GLY A 96 -18.42 -9.00 13.00
CA GLY A 96 -18.35 -10.08 12.00
C GLY A 96 -18.48 -9.50 10.60
N LEU A 97 -19.58 -9.85 9.91
CA LEU A 97 -19.89 -9.33 8.57
C LEU A 97 -20.79 -8.09 8.60
N ASN A 98 -21.38 -7.72 9.73
CA ASN A 98 -22.24 -6.54 9.81
C ASN A 98 -21.41 -5.29 10.03
N ILE A 99 -21.67 -4.26 9.23
CA ILE A 99 -21.08 -2.93 9.33
C ILE A 99 -22.19 -1.92 9.55
N THR A 100 -22.00 -1.06 10.55
CA THR A 100 -22.81 0.14 10.76
C THR A 100 -21.87 1.34 10.72
N LEU A 101 -22.19 2.34 9.89
CA LEU A 101 -21.43 3.57 9.72
C LEU A 101 -22.36 4.77 9.89
N LYS A 102 -21.81 5.87 10.41
CA LYS A 102 -22.45 7.18 10.46
C LYS A 102 -21.48 8.22 9.93
N SER A 103 -21.98 9.21 9.21
CA SER A 103 -21.19 10.38 8.89
C SER A 103 -20.87 11.16 10.15
N TYR A 104 -19.65 11.66 10.27
CA TYR A 104 -19.26 12.53 11.38
C TYR A 104 -18.78 13.88 10.86
N ASP A 105 -19.04 14.92 11.64
CA ASP A 105 -18.54 16.26 11.40
C ASP A 105 -17.30 16.48 12.29
N PRO A 106 -16.11 16.73 11.72
CA PRO A 106 -14.90 16.93 12.52
C PRO A 106 -14.90 18.23 13.33
N GLU A 107 -15.69 19.24 12.94
CA GLU A 107 -15.77 20.53 13.62
C GLU A 107 -16.67 20.45 14.85
N ILE A 108 -17.74 19.65 14.77
CA ILE A 108 -18.75 19.49 15.84
C ILE A 108 -18.48 18.23 16.68
N GLY A 109 -17.74 17.26 16.13
CA GLY A 109 -17.39 16.02 16.80
C GLY A 109 -18.56 15.02 16.91
N LEU A 110 -18.47 14.13 17.90
CA LEU A 110 -19.39 12.99 18.05
C LEU A 110 -20.85 13.37 18.38
N GLU A 111 -21.11 14.64 18.72
CA GLU A 111 -22.45 15.14 19.02
C GLU A 111 -23.23 15.59 17.77
N ALA A 112 -22.56 15.69 16.62
CA ALA A 112 -23.19 16.07 15.38
C ALA A 112 -24.24 15.02 14.95
N PRO A 113 -25.47 15.41 14.62
CA PRO A 113 -26.40 14.50 13.97
C PRO A 113 -25.81 14.08 12.62
N PRO A 114 -25.81 12.77 12.28
CA PRO A 114 -25.22 12.32 11.04
C PRO A 114 -26.07 12.76 9.84
N GLU A 115 -25.46 13.32 8.80
CA GLU A 115 -26.10 13.49 7.48
C GLU A 115 -26.46 12.14 6.86
N TYR A 116 -25.61 11.12 7.03
CA TYR A 116 -25.82 9.77 6.52
C TYR A 116 -25.57 8.69 7.58
N ALA A 117 -26.36 7.62 7.52
CA ALA A 117 -26.05 6.35 8.18
C ALA A 117 -26.12 5.20 7.16
N ILE A 118 -25.26 4.21 7.33
CA ILE A 118 -25.21 3.01 6.50
C ILE A 118 -25.23 1.81 7.43
N ASP A 119 -26.18 0.90 7.23
CA ASP A 119 -26.20 -0.40 7.90
C ASP A 119 -26.23 -1.48 6.82
N GLY A 120 -25.32 -2.43 6.89
CA GLY A 120 -25.28 -3.50 5.90
C GLY A 120 -24.43 -4.69 6.30
N THR A 121 -24.58 -5.75 5.51
CA THR A 121 -23.84 -7.00 5.66
C THR A 121 -22.83 -7.15 4.52
N LEU A 122 -21.57 -7.33 4.91
CA LEU A 122 -20.45 -7.66 4.05
C LEU A 122 -20.62 -9.04 3.45
N ASN A 123 -20.38 -9.13 2.16
CA ASN A 123 -20.10 -10.38 1.49
C ASN A 123 -18.64 -10.33 0.98
N LEU A 124 -17.78 -11.08 1.66
CA LEU A 124 -16.35 -11.13 1.36
C LEU A 124 -16.05 -11.88 0.05
N ARG A 125 -16.97 -12.70 -0.45
CA ARG A 125 -16.78 -13.51 -1.67
C ARG A 125 -16.90 -12.67 -2.93
N ASN A 126 -17.89 -11.78 -2.97
CA ASN A 126 -18.13 -10.87 -4.09
C ASN A 126 -17.62 -9.45 -3.81
N ASN A 127 -17.06 -9.20 -2.62
CA ASN A 127 -16.66 -7.88 -2.17
C ASN A 127 -17.81 -6.86 -2.28
N THR A 128 -18.99 -7.19 -1.74
CA THR A 128 -20.14 -6.26 -1.71
C THR A 128 -20.58 -5.95 -0.29
N LEU A 129 -21.26 -4.83 -0.10
CA LEU A 129 -22.03 -4.51 1.11
C LEU A 129 -23.50 -4.35 0.71
N VAL A 130 -24.36 -5.21 1.23
CA VAL A 130 -25.81 -5.17 0.98
C VAL A 130 -26.49 -4.62 2.22
N GLY A 131 -27.28 -3.54 2.08
CA GLY A 131 -27.84 -2.88 3.25
C GLY A 131 -28.76 -1.72 2.93
N THR A 132 -28.85 -0.78 3.85
CA THR A 132 -29.60 0.46 3.72
C THR A 132 -28.70 1.67 3.94
N ILE A 133 -28.89 2.69 3.11
CA ILE A 133 -28.43 4.04 3.37
C ILE A 133 -29.60 4.87 3.88
N ILE A 134 -29.37 5.60 4.96
CA ILE A 134 -30.29 6.56 5.54
C ILE A 134 -29.65 7.92 5.34
N HIS A 135 -30.40 8.85 4.77
CA HIS A 135 -30.02 10.25 4.64
C HIS A 135 -30.94 11.08 5.53
N TYR A 136 -30.38 11.95 6.35
CA TYR A 136 -31.07 12.80 7.31
C TYR A 136 -31.03 14.27 6.85
N PRO A 137 -31.83 14.66 5.84
CA PRO A 137 -32.00 16.07 5.50
C PRO A 137 -32.81 16.80 6.59
N GLU A 138 -32.88 18.13 6.51
CA GLU A 138 -33.82 18.91 7.32
C GLU A 138 -35.26 18.44 7.05
N GLY A 139 -35.90 17.80 8.04
CA GLY A 139 -37.24 17.25 7.94
C GLY A 139 -37.28 15.74 8.16
N GLU A 140 -37.56 14.98 7.10
CA GLU A 140 -37.79 13.52 7.17
C GLU A 140 -36.62 12.72 6.58
N ALA A 141 -36.20 11.69 7.31
CA ALA A 141 -35.13 10.80 6.88
C ALA A 141 -35.58 9.95 5.67
N THR A 142 -34.76 9.94 4.63
CA THR A 142 -34.99 9.05 3.48
C THR A 142 -34.20 7.77 3.64
N ILE A 143 -34.88 6.62 3.61
CA ILE A 143 -34.27 5.29 3.75
C ILE A 143 -34.28 4.59 2.39
N LYS A 144 -33.13 4.06 1.98
CA LYS A 144 -32.99 3.36 0.71
C LYS A 144 -32.19 2.07 0.86
N LYS A 145 -32.77 0.95 0.40
CA LYS A 145 -32.01 -0.29 0.19
C LYS A 145 -31.00 -0.07 -0.93
N THR A 146 -29.75 -0.42 -0.66
CA THR A 146 -28.62 -0.18 -1.56
C THR A 146 -27.68 -1.37 -1.52
N THR A 147 -27.22 -1.79 -2.69
CA THR A 147 -26.05 -2.65 -2.83
C THR A 147 -24.85 -1.82 -3.23
N PHE A 148 -23.81 -1.86 -2.40
CA PHE A 148 -22.49 -1.32 -2.69
C PHE A 148 -21.64 -2.43 -3.31
N SER A 149 -21.25 -2.25 -4.57
CA SER A 149 -20.46 -3.21 -5.34
C SER A 149 -19.06 -2.67 -5.64
N PRO A 150 -18.04 -3.51 -5.91
CA PRO A 150 -16.70 -3.05 -6.25
C PRO A 150 -16.73 -1.97 -7.33
N ALA A 151 -16.03 -0.85 -7.10
CA ALA A 151 -15.95 0.23 -8.09
C ALA A 151 -15.40 -0.27 -9.43
N ILE A 152 -14.50 -1.25 -9.39
CA ILE A 152 -13.99 -2.00 -10.55
C ILE A 152 -14.40 -3.47 -10.38
N PRO A 153 -15.45 -3.94 -11.08
CA PRO A 153 -15.93 -5.30 -10.93
C PRO A 153 -15.03 -6.30 -11.67
N ILE A 154 -14.80 -7.46 -11.04
CA ILE A 154 -14.10 -8.61 -11.64
C ILE A 154 -14.97 -9.85 -11.57
N LYS A 155 -14.77 -10.78 -12.50
CA LYS A 155 -15.56 -12.01 -12.58
C LYS A 155 -15.32 -12.95 -11.40
N THR A 156 -14.06 -13.07 -10.97
CA THR A 156 -13.65 -13.99 -9.91
C THR A 156 -12.64 -13.31 -9.01
N CYS A 157 -13.01 -13.09 -7.75
CA CYS A 157 -12.12 -12.52 -6.73
C CYS A 157 -11.36 -13.65 -6.02
N PRO A 158 -10.03 -13.76 -6.18
CA PRO A 158 -9.24 -14.71 -5.40
C PRO A 158 -9.22 -14.28 -3.94
N GLN A 159 -9.35 -15.25 -3.03
CA GLN A 159 -9.26 -14.99 -1.60
C GLN A 159 -7.92 -15.49 -1.05
N PHE A 160 -7.20 -14.61 -0.38
CA PHE A 160 -5.91 -14.91 0.23
C PHE A 160 -5.94 -14.76 1.75
N VAL A 161 -5.10 -15.56 2.42
CA VAL A 161 -4.70 -15.40 3.81
C VAL A 161 -3.19 -15.16 3.82
N PHE A 162 -2.73 -14.20 4.59
CA PHE A 162 -1.31 -13.88 4.72
C PHE A 162 -0.77 -14.38 6.06
N LYS A 163 0.36 -15.09 6.01
CA LYS A 163 1.15 -15.40 7.22
C LYS A 163 2.46 -14.64 7.17
N TYR A 164 2.75 -13.91 8.24
CA TYR A 164 3.89 -13.02 8.34
C TYR A 164 5.01 -13.68 9.12
N TYR A 165 6.23 -13.60 8.58
CA TYR A 165 7.42 -14.17 9.20
C TYR A 165 8.51 -13.11 9.27
N GLY A 166 9.30 -13.15 10.33
CA GLY A 166 10.40 -12.22 10.53
C GLY A 166 11.05 -12.37 11.89
N PHE A 167 11.51 -11.28 12.48
CA PHE A 167 12.23 -11.31 13.75
C PHE A 167 11.77 -10.18 14.67
N ASN A 168 11.94 -10.40 15.97
CA ASN A 168 11.70 -9.34 16.94
C ASN A 168 12.79 -8.27 16.82
N ASN A 169 12.39 -7.02 16.87
CA ASN A 169 13.31 -5.89 16.98
C ASN A 169 13.13 -5.26 18.37
N ASP A 170 14.20 -4.70 18.93
CA ASP A 170 14.12 -3.98 20.22
C ASP A 170 13.59 -2.53 20.03
N ARG A 171 13.07 -2.21 18.84
CA ARG A 171 12.51 -0.90 18.47
C ARG A 171 10.98 -0.91 18.60
N TRP A 172 10.36 0.26 18.49
CA TRP A 172 8.90 0.43 18.57
C TRP A 172 8.17 -0.51 17.58
N TYR A 173 7.06 -1.13 18.03
CA TYR A 173 6.31 -2.23 17.39
C TYR A 173 6.99 -3.61 17.32
N GLY A 174 8.16 -3.79 17.93
CA GLY A 174 8.69 -5.05 18.43
C GLY A 174 9.02 -6.15 17.42
N SER A 175 8.65 -6.01 16.14
CA SER A 175 8.83 -7.02 15.10
C SER A 175 9.01 -6.41 13.72
N THR A 176 9.88 -7.03 12.94
CA THR A 176 10.15 -6.73 11.53
C THR A 176 9.74 -7.93 10.70
N ILE A 177 8.86 -7.74 9.71
CA ILE A 177 8.46 -8.74 8.72
C ILE A 177 9.52 -8.81 7.63
N THR A 178 9.99 -10.01 7.29
CA THR A 178 10.93 -10.25 6.18
C THR A 178 10.41 -11.24 5.14
N GLN A 179 9.31 -11.93 5.47
CA GLN A 179 8.64 -12.86 4.58
C GLN A 179 7.13 -12.84 4.80
N VAL A 180 6.38 -12.98 3.69
CA VAL A 180 4.94 -13.25 3.72
C VAL A 180 4.65 -14.52 2.92
N ASP A 181 4.02 -15.50 3.56
CA ASP A 181 3.41 -16.61 2.83
C ASP A 181 2.00 -16.19 2.40
N VAL A 182 1.75 -16.25 1.09
CA VAL A 182 0.44 -16.01 0.48
C VAL A 182 -0.26 -17.36 0.36
N ILE A 183 -1.37 -17.52 1.06
CA ILE A 183 -2.13 -18.76 1.13
C ILE A 183 -3.45 -18.57 0.39
N ASN A 184 -3.74 -19.42 -0.59
CA ASN A 184 -5.05 -19.44 -1.22
C ASN A 184 -6.08 -19.98 -0.22
N LYS A 185 -7.11 -19.19 0.07
CA LYS A 185 -8.09 -19.49 1.14
C LYS A 185 -8.95 -20.71 0.84
N ASP A 186 -9.26 -20.98 -0.42
CA ASP A 186 -10.12 -22.11 -0.81
C ASP A 186 -9.36 -23.45 -0.70
N THR A 187 -8.07 -23.46 -1.05
CA THR A 187 -7.24 -24.68 -1.08
C THR A 187 -6.34 -24.85 0.15
N ASN A 188 -6.20 -23.80 0.96
CA ASN A 188 -5.27 -23.70 2.09
C ASN A 188 -3.80 -24.00 1.74
N LYS A 189 -3.41 -23.81 0.47
CA LYS A 189 -2.03 -24.01 0.00
C LYS A 189 -1.28 -22.69 -0.08
N VAL A 190 -0.01 -22.69 0.31
CA VAL A 190 0.91 -21.58 0.03
C VAL A 190 1.12 -21.53 -1.48
N VAL A 191 0.67 -20.43 -2.10
CA VAL A 191 0.80 -20.20 -3.56
C VAL A 191 1.98 -19.31 -3.91
N GLN A 192 2.49 -18.54 -2.95
CA GLN A 192 3.65 -17.68 -3.14
C GLN A 192 4.31 -17.35 -1.81
N LYS A 193 5.63 -17.12 -1.84
CA LYS A 193 6.40 -16.53 -0.74
C LYS A 193 6.99 -15.21 -1.20
N LEU A 194 6.63 -14.13 -0.51
CA LEU A 194 7.15 -12.78 -0.75
C LEU A 194 8.35 -12.58 0.18
N THR A 195 9.50 -12.19 -0.36
CA THR A 195 10.76 -11.98 0.39
C THR A 195 11.55 -10.82 -0.22
N GLY A 196 12.71 -10.48 0.37
CA GLY A 196 13.59 -9.43 -0.14
C GLY A 196 13.18 -8.02 0.31
N PHE A 197 12.62 -7.90 1.51
CA PHE A 197 12.24 -6.65 2.15
C PHE A 197 12.33 -6.77 3.67
N GLU A 198 12.30 -5.63 4.35
CA GLU A 198 12.03 -5.51 5.77
C GLU A 198 10.86 -4.54 5.94
N ALA A 199 9.80 -4.96 6.63
CA ALA A 199 8.59 -4.18 6.81
C ALA A 199 8.18 -4.14 8.29
N ALA A 200 7.51 -3.05 8.70
CA ALA A 200 6.99 -2.92 10.04
C ALA A 200 5.82 -3.91 10.27
N ALA A 201 5.81 -4.56 11.44
CA ALA A 201 4.81 -5.59 11.77
C ALA A 201 3.49 -5.04 12.36
N HIS A 202 3.36 -3.73 12.56
CA HIS A 202 2.17 -3.14 13.18
C HIS A 202 0.91 -3.36 12.33
N SER A 203 1.02 -3.13 11.03
CA SER A 203 -0.10 -3.31 10.12
C SER A 203 0.30 -3.46 8.66
N THR A 204 -0.60 -4.05 7.89
CA THR A 204 -0.52 -4.16 6.43
C THR A 204 -1.86 -3.76 5.82
N ARG A 205 -1.87 -3.45 4.53
CA ARG A 205 -3.08 -3.06 3.81
C ARG A 205 -3.35 -4.03 2.68
N TYR A 206 -4.62 -4.40 2.52
CA TYR A 206 -5.12 -5.23 1.44
C TYR A 206 -6.13 -4.40 0.65
N VAL A 207 -5.76 -4.03 -0.57
CA VAL A 207 -6.38 -2.90 -1.28
C VAL A 207 -6.17 -3.01 -2.77
N ASP A 208 -7.16 -2.68 -3.60
CA ASP A 208 -6.96 -2.50 -5.04
C ASP A 208 -6.23 -1.17 -5.28
N MET A 209 -4.90 -1.22 -5.26
CA MET A 209 -4.02 -0.07 -5.52
C MET A 209 -3.88 0.16 -7.02
N ASN A 210 -4.01 -0.90 -7.81
CA ASN A 210 -4.29 -0.94 -9.23
C ASN A 210 -5.37 0.01 -9.73
N TYR A 211 -6.55 -0.15 -9.18
CA TYR A 211 -7.85 -0.01 -9.86
C TYR A 211 -8.11 -1.06 -10.95
N ASP A 212 -7.59 -2.28 -10.79
CA ASP A 212 -7.87 -3.41 -11.72
C ASP A 212 -8.92 -4.40 -11.17
N GLY A 213 -9.45 -4.11 -9.99
CA GLY A 213 -10.45 -4.88 -9.27
C GLY A 213 -9.88 -6.03 -8.42
N TYR A 214 -8.58 -6.32 -8.52
CA TYR A 214 -7.90 -7.29 -7.67
C TYR A 214 -7.27 -6.58 -6.46
N PHE A 215 -7.30 -7.25 -5.32
CA PHE A 215 -6.70 -6.69 -4.12
C PHE A 215 -5.20 -7.00 -4.08
N ASP A 216 -4.43 -5.98 -3.76
CA ASP A 216 -2.99 -5.95 -3.63
C ASP A 216 -2.59 -5.98 -2.15
N LEU A 217 -1.34 -6.33 -1.87
CA LEU A 217 -0.77 -6.27 -0.53
C LEU A 217 0.22 -5.10 -0.43
N VAL A 218 0.00 -4.20 0.52
CA VAL A 218 0.88 -3.06 0.78
C VAL A 218 1.50 -3.19 2.17
N LEU A 219 2.83 -3.03 2.22
CA LEU A 219 3.64 -3.17 3.43
C LEU A 219 4.36 -1.86 3.72
N ASN A 220 4.30 -1.39 4.96
CA ASN A 220 5.08 -0.22 5.39
C ASN A 220 6.54 -0.64 5.65
N VAL A 221 7.49 0.03 4.97
CA VAL A 221 8.93 -0.23 5.06
C VAL A 221 9.72 0.97 5.57
N ALA A 222 9.05 1.90 6.23
CA ALA A 222 9.67 3.04 6.90
C ALA A 222 10.76 2.58 7.89
N GLU A 223 11.94 3.21 7.82
CA GLU A 223 13.02 2.95 8.78
C GLU A 223 13.12 4.08 9.81
N GLY A 224 12.71 3.81 11.05
CA GLY A 224 13.05 4.62 12.24
C GLY A 224 12.39 6.00 12.36
N ASP A 225 12.25 6.75 11.27
CA ASP A 225 11.72 8.13 11.23
C ASP A 225 10.26 8.22 10.77
N HIS A 226 9.59 7.09 10.54
CA HIS A 226 8.27 7.03 9.93
C HIS A 226 8.22 7.64 8.52
N SER A 227 9.32 7.61 7.76
CA SER A 227 9.27 7.87 6.33
C SER A 227 8.15 7.04 5.70
N ASP A 228 7.09 7.68 5.18
CA ASP A 228 5.91 7.02 4.60
C ASP A 228 6.29 6.26 3.32
N LYS A 229 7.03 5.17 3.48
CA LYS A 229 7.53 4.33 2.40
C LYS A 229 6.83 3.00 2.44
N TYR A 230 6.40 2.57 1.27
CA TYR A 230 5.60 1.37 1.12
C TYR A 230 6.16 0.49 0.01
N ILE A 231 6.05 -0.82 0.20
CA ILE A 231 6.20 -1.80 -0.86
C ILE A 231 4.81 -2.22 -1.32
N TYR A 232 4.61 -2.22 -2.64
CA TYR A 232 3.34 -2.53 -3.28
C TYR A 232 3.47 -3.85 -4.04
N TRP A 233 2.91 -4.91 -3.48
CA TRP A 233 2.77 -6.20 -4.11
C TRP A 233 1.42 -6.24 -4.83
N LEU A 234 1.42 -5.99 -6.14
CA LEU A 234 0.21 -5.98 -6.95
C LEU A 234 -0.15 -7.38 -7.43
N TYR A 235 -1.41 -7.78 -7.33
CA TYR A 235 -1.84 -9.09 -7.82
C TYR A 235 -2.00 -9.08 -9.34
N ASP A 236 -1.14 -9.81 -10.04
CA ASP A 236 -1.31 -10.03 -11.48
C ASP A 236 -2.22 -11.25 -11.73
N PRO A 237 -3.44 -11.05 -12.28
CA PRO A 237 -4.36 -12.15 -12.55
C PRO A 237 -3.90 -13.08 -13.68
N GLN A 238 -2.99 -12.65 -14.56
CA GLN A 238 -2.45 -13.48 -15.63
C GLN A 238 -1.46 -14.50 -15.06
N SER A 239 -0.46 -14.05 -14.30
CA SER A 239 0.51 -14.94 -13.67
C SER A 239 0.01 -15.57 -12.36
N LYS A 240 -1.10 -15.06 -11.81
CA LYS A 240 -1.69 -15.43 -10.51
C LYS A 240 -0.74 -15.22 -9.34
N LYS A 241 0.11 -14.19 -9.43
CA LYS A 241 1.15 -13.87 -8.44
C LYS A 241 1.11 -12.41 -8.07
N PHE A 242 1.55 -12.12 -6.86
CA PHE A 242 1.86 -10.79 -6.39
C PHE A 242 3.23 -10.35 -6.94
N VAL A 243 3.29 -9.17 -7.56
CA VAL A 243 4.47 -8.61 -8.23
C VAL A 243 4.76 -7.20 -7.69
N ARG A 244 6.03 -6.87 -7.45
CA ARG A 244 6.41 -5.54 -6.95
C ARG A 244 6.19 -4.47 -8.00
N ASN A 245 5.54 -3.36 -7.62
CA ASN A 245 5.40 -2.19 -8.47
C ASN A 245 6.41 -1.10 -8.10
N LYS A 246 7.45 -0.94 -8.93
CA LYS A 246 8.52 0.04 -8.72
C LYS A 246 8.08 1.49 -8.86
N THR A 247 7.05 1.77 -9.66
CA THR A 247 6.53 3.13 -9.84
C THR A 247 5.86 3.63 -8.56
N LEU A 248 5.05 2.78 -7.92
CA LEU A 248 4.42 3.10 -6.63
C LEU A 248 5.43 3.13 -5.49
N GLU A 249 6.45 2.25 -5.50
CA GLU A 249 7.52 2.28 -4.50
C GLU A 249 8.41 3.54 -4.56
N ALA A 250 8.37 4.29 -5.67
CA ALA A 250 9.17 5.49 -5.88
C ALA A 250 8.49 6.78 -5.38
N VAL A 251 7.26 6.72 -4.88
CA VAL A 251 6.54 7.86 -4.28
C VAL A 251 6.52 7.73 -2.76
N LEU A 252 6.50 8.88 -2.07
CA LEU A 252 6.40 8.96 -0.61
C LEU A 252 4.97 9.25 -0.19
N GLY A 253 4.55 8.70 0.94
CA GLY A 253 3.17 8.82 1.42
C GLY A 253 2.38 7.56 1.15
N TYR A 254 1.31 7.37 1.93
CA TYR A 254 0.24 6.47 1.53
C TYR A 254 -0.77 7.23 0.68
N ALA A 255 -1.35 6.57 -0.32
CA ALA A 255 -2.26 7.21 -1.24
C ALA A 255 -3.62 7.55 -0.59
N THR A 256 -4.09 8.77 -0.81
CA THR A 256 -5.54 9.03 -0.91
C THR A 256 -6.02 8.54 -2.29
N ARG A 257 -6.98 7.61 -2.29
CA ARG A 257 -7.38 6.84 -3.49
C ARG A 257 -8.68 7.36 -4.09
N TYR A 258 -8.69 7.59 -5.40
CA TYR A 258 -9.86 8.03 -6.18
C TYR A 258 -10.08 7.09 -7.38
N PRO A 259 -10.58 5.86 -7.15
CA PRO A 259 -10.73 4.84 -8.19
C PRO A 259 -11.63 5.30 -9.35
N HIS A 260 -12.68 6.06 -9.04
CA HIS A 260 -13.59 6.64 -10.05
C HIS A 260 -12.92 7.67 -10.98
N LYS A 261 -11.78 8.25 -10.57
CA LYS A 261 -10.96 9.17 -11.37
C LYS A 261 -9.68 8.50 -11.89
N GLN A 262 -9.48 7.22 -11.56
CA GLN A 262 -8.23 6.50 -11.77
C GLN A 262 -7.00 7.27 -11.25
N LEU A 263 -7.14 7.90 -10.09
CA LEU A 263 -6.15 8.83 -9.54
C LEU A 263 -5.80 8.46 -8.10
N ALA A 264 -4.51 8.50 -7.78
CA ALA A 264 -3.99 8.32 -6.43
C ALA A 264 -3.13 9.53 -6.07
N ARG A 265 -3.46 10.20 -4.95
CA ARG A 265 -2.68 11.33 -4.41
C ARG A 265 -1.83 10.85 -3.26
N PHE A 266 -0.54 11.05 -3.38
CA PHE A 266 0.47 10.84 -2.36
C PHE A 266 0.85 12.20 -1.76
N ASN A 267 1.88 12.25 -0.91
CA ASN A 267 2.28 13.49 -0.22
C ASN A 267 2.47 14.66 -1.21
N ASP A 268 3.49 14.55 -2.08
CA ASP A 268 3.81 15.59 -3.08
C ASP A 268 3.52 15.15 -4.52
N ASP A 269 3.08 13.90 -4.71
CA ASP A 269 2.89 13.28 -6.02
C ASP A 269 1.42 12.96 -6.29
N THR A 270 0.97 13.21 -7.52
CA THR A 270 -0.30 12.66 -8.01
C THR A 270 -0.02 11.70 -9.14
N LEU A 271 -0.49 10.46 -9.00
CA LEU A 271 -0.43 9.45 -10.05
C LEU A 271 -1.80 9.29 -10.69
N LYS A 272 -1.84 9.16 -12.01
CA LYS A 272 -3.02 8.80 -12.77
C LYS A 272 -2.76 7.51 -13.53
N ARG A 273 -3.72 6.60 -13.54
CA ARG A 273 -3.64 5.39 -14.35
C ARG A 273 -3.99 5.72 -15.80
N VAL A 274 -3.11 5.33 -16.71
CA VAL A 274 -3.26 5.50 -18.17
C VAL A 274 -2.74 4.23 -18.81
N GLU A 275 -3.56 3.54 -19.60
CA GLU A 275 -3.17 2.31 -20.31
C GLU A 275 -2.55 1.27 -19.36
N ASP A 276 -3.23 1.02 -18.24
CA ASP A 276 -2.80 0.10 -17.18
C ASP A 276 -1.49 0.46 -16.45
N GLN A 277 -0.95 1.65 -16.68
CA GLN A 277 0.27 2.12 -16.03
C GLN A 277 0.03 3.36 -15.19
N TRP A 278 0.74 3.43 -14.06
CA TRP A 278 0.82 4.65 -13.26
C TRP A 278 1.73 5.67 -13.94
N LYS A 279 1.18 6.84 -14.26
CA LYS A 279 1.93 7.98 -14.80
C LYS A 279 1.82 9.15 -13.81
N ARG A 280 2.94 9.80 -13.51
CA ARG A 280 2.95 11.04 -12.70
C ARG A 280 2.20 12.12 -13.47
N VAL A 281 1.27 12.78 -12.80
CA VAL A 281 0.62 13.99 -13.30
C VAL A 281 1.53 15.16 -12.93
N PRO A 282 2.06 15.91 -13.90
CA PRO A 282 2.87 17.10 -13.60
C PRO A 282 2.07 18.05 -12.70
N CYS A 283 2.69 18.51 -11.62
CA CYS A 283 2.14 19.59 -10.82
C CYS A 283 2.09 20.87 -11.68
N CYS A 284 0.97 21.59 -11.62
CA CYS A 284 0.81 22.91 -12.23
C CYS A 284 1.65 23.95 -11.48
#